data_AF-A0A2G2FER8-F1
#
_entry.id   AF-A0A2G2FER8-F1
#
_cell.length_a   1.000
_cell.length_b   1.000
_cell.length_c   1.000
_cell.angle_alpha   90.00
_cell.angle_beta   90.00
_cell.angle_gamma   90.00
#
_symmetry.space_group_name_H-M   'P 1'
#
loop_
_entity.id
_entity.type
_entity.pdbx_description
1 polymer ?
#
loop_
_entity_poly.entity_id
_entity_poly.type
_entity_poly.pdbx_seq_one_letter_code
_entity_poly.pdbx_strand_id
1 'polypeptide(L)'
;MKDSKRYGCWLIDNIKFSGVNFSKTVDFDGNKIKLLITNYENSKCLEEPFQDWIHKKIVNDGMMNSRNNPLPIKSIFVITTSGYENNSSSDFTLLFNLCLKLVYYQPTLISYTSELIPNAAITMPTWEGFKNISTVSEKEINPDTFEKVLLYFNILNSLNVKHHNVLQEIYKISGINDVLIELLSLYSFIEGFWWNGKGKSNITDSFIAMLKHDYAPGKENKAKRELIKQKIETQNGLLRNQKLDDMRHILAHGMYKQEEHLWDKEQWEAIYNQRNLLIEVVIESLMKKIKNVA
;
A
#
# COMPACT_ATOMS: atom_id res chain seq x y z
N MET A 1 24.78 -14.82 -16.97
CA MET A 1 25.77 -14.05 -16.18
C MET A 1 25.80 -14.66 -14.78
N LYS A 2 26.97 -15.14 -14.32
CA LYS A 2 27.16 -15.67 -12.96
C LYS A 2 27.18 -14.50 -11.97
N ASP A 3 26.42 -14.61 -10.89
CA ASP A 3 26.53 -13.90 -9.61
C ASP A 3 26.81 -12.38 -9.66
N SER A 4 26.03 -11.63 -10.45
CA SER A 4 26.02 -10.18 -10.33
C SER A 4 25.16 -9.77 -9.13
N LYS A 5 25.77 -9.18 -8.10
CA LYS A 5 25.02 -8.48 -7.03
C LYS A 5 24.17 -7.37 -7.65
N ARG A 6 22.90 -7.33 -7.27
CA ARG A 6 21.93 -6.34 -7.73
C ARG A 6 21.49 -5.48 -6.57
N TYR A 7 21.19 -4.20 -6.84
CA TYR A 7 20.66 -3.29 -5.84
C TYR A 7 19.34 -2.71 -6.34
N GLY A 8 18.31 -2.74 -5.51
CA GLY A 8 16.97 -2.22 -5.82
C GLY A 8 16.79 -0.81 -5.30
N CYS A 9 15.99 -0.02 -6.01
CA CYS A 9 15.49 1.25 -5.54
C CYS A 9 13.98 1.33 -5.79
N TRP A 10 13.23 1.66 -4.74
CA TRP A 10 11.80 1.97 -4.81
C TRP A 10 11.60 3.45 -4.54
N LEU A 11 10.71 4.07 -5.30
CA LEU A 11 10.32 5.45 -5.12
C LEU A 11 8.91 5.50 -4.56
N ILE A 12 8.77 6.29 -3.50
CA ILE A 12 7.51 6.54 -2.83
C ILE A 12 7.26 8.04 -2.89
N ASP A 13 6.16 8.44 -3.49
CA ASP A 13 5.79 9.85 -3.63
C ASP A 13 4.42 10.13 -3.03
N ASN A 14 4.12 11.41 -2.84
CA ASN A 14 2.86 11.89 -2.32
C ASN A 14 2.56 11.35 -0.90
N ILE A 15 3.60 11.29 -0.08
CA ILE A 15 3.57 10.88 1.32
C ILE A 15 4.48 11.79 2.16
N LYS A 16 4.22 11.88 3.47
CA LYS A 16 5.09 12.63 4.39
C LYS A 16 6.32 11.80 4.75
N PHE A 17 7.46 12.45 4.88
CA PHE A 17 8.69 11.86 5.40
C PHE A 17 9.11 12.57 6.68
N SER A 18 9.64 11.82 7.65
CA SER A 18 10.14 12.40 8.91
C SER A 18 11.34 13.33 8.73
N GLY A 19 11.96 13.32 7.54
CA GLY A 19 13.13 14.14 7.21
C GLY A 19 14.47 13.50 7.60
N VAL A 20 14.46 12.42 8.37
CA VAL A 20 15.67 11.75 8.86
C VAL A 20 15.87 10.44 8.13
N ASN A 21 17.07 10.24 7.57
CA ASN A 21 17.44 8.96 6.97
C ASN A 21 17.49 7.87 8.03
N PHE A 22 16.98 6.69 7.68
CA PHE A 22 17.07 5.53 8.57
C PHE A 22 17.33 4.25 7.79
N SER A 23 17.91 3.27 8.47
CA SER A 23 18.22 1.97 7.88
C SER A 23 17.39 0.86 8.51
N LYS A 24 17.02 -0.13 7.70
CA LYS A 24 16.35 -1.36 8.12
C LYS A 24 17.05 -2.56 7.49
N THR A 25 16.74 -3.76 7.97
CA THR A 25 17.28 -5.00 7.41
C THR A 25 16.13 -5.98 7.20
N VAL A 26 16.14 -6.66 6.04
CA VAL A 26 15.26 -7.79 5.75
C VAL A 26 16.10 -9.04 5.48
N ASP A 27 15.52 -10.20 5.74
CA ASP A 27 16.11 -11.48 5.35
C ASP A 27 15.36 -12.02 4.14
N PHE A 28 16.10 -12.37 3.09
CA PHE A 28 15.56 -12.96 1.87
C PHE A 28 16.52 -14.04 1.37
N ASP A 29 16.01 -15.27 1.21
CA ASP A 29 16.81 -16.45 0.86
C ASP A 29 18.07 -16.65 1.73
N GLY A 30 17.99 -16.34 3.03
CA GLY A 30 19.12 -16.43 3.97
C GLY A 30 20.15 -15.31 3.84
N ASN A 31 19.90 -14.32 2.98
CA ASN A 31 20.72 -13.14 2.82
C ASN A 31 20.13 -11.95 3.57
N LYS A 32 20.95 -11.30 4.40
CA LYS A 32 20.58 -10.06 5.09
C LYS A 32 20.74 -8.86 4.17
N ILE A 33 19.63 -8.31 3.69
CA ILE A 33 19.59 -7.15 2.81
C ILE A 33 19.36 -5.90 3.66
N LYS A 34 20.35 -5.00 3.67
CA LYS A 34 20.29 -3.67 4.27
C LYS A 34 19.55 -2.71 3.35
N LEU A 35 18.59 -1.99 3.93
CA LEU A 35 17.78 -0.97 3.29
C LEU A 35 18.13 0.39 3.88
N LEU A 36 18.27 1.40 3.03
CA LEU A 36 18.34 2.81 3.39
C LEU A 36 17.07 3.51 2.91
N ILE A 37 16.37 4.15 3.82
CA ILE A 37 15.21 4.99 3.52
C ILE A 37 15.67 6.44 3.64
N THR A 38 15.54 7.19 2.55
CA THR A 38 16.03 8.58 2.41
C THR A 38 15.05 9.40 1.57
N ASN A 39 15.15 10.72 1.58
CA ASN A 39 14.39 11.59 0.68
C ASN A 39 15.30 12.19 -0.41
N TYR A 40 14.70 12.96 -1.31
CA TYR A 40 15.43 13.64 -2.39
C TYR A 40 16.54 14.56 -1.87
N GLU A 41 16.28 15.37 -0.84
CA GLU A 41 17.29 16.29 -0.31
C GLU A 41 18.50 15.54 0.29
N ASN A 42 18.25 14.56 1.15
CA ASN A 42 19.31 13.82 1.83
C ASN A 42 20.04 12.87 0.87
N SER A 43 19.39 12.41 -0.20
CA SER A 43 20.04 11.52 -1.15
C SER A 43 21.18 12.20 -1.93
N LYS A 44 21.22 13.55 -1.97
CA LYS A 44 22.25 14.32 -2.71
C LYS A 44 23.64 14.08 -2.15
N CYS A 45 23.71 13.66 -0.90
CA CYS A 45 24.93 13.41 -0.14
C CYS A 45 25.21 11.92 0.07
N LEU A 46 24.57 11.02 -0.69
CA LEU A 46 24.92 9.59 -0.64
C LEU A 46 26.35 9.37 -1.12
N GLU A 47 26.98 8.30 -0.64
CA GLU A 47 28.28 7.86 -1.14
C GLU A 47 28.12 7.19 -2.52
N GLU A 48 29.17 7.26 -3.34
CA GLU A 48 29.23 6.52 -4.60
C GLU A 48 29.23 5.00 -4.34
N PRO A 49 28.60 4.17 -5.20
CA PRO A 49 27.99 4.52 -6.49
C PRO A 49 26.52 4.97 -6.42
N PHE A 50 25.95 5.11 -5.21
CA PHE A 50 24.52 5.38 -5.05
C PHE A 50 24.16 6.83 -5.42
N GLN A 51 25.09 7.78 -5.24
CA GLN A 51 24.88 9.16 -5.66
C GLN A 51 24.69 9.27 -7.19
N ASP A 52 25.62 8.73 -7.99
CA ASP A 52 25.50 8.72 -9.46
C ASP A 52 24.24 7.97 -9.92
N TRP A 53 23.94 6.83 -9.30
CA TRP A 53 22.76 6.05 -9.68
C TRP A 53 21.43 6.77 -9.35
N ILE A 54 21.25 7.21 -8.11
CA ILE A 54 19.98 7.79 -7.66
C ILE A 54 19.83 9.22 -8.20
N HIS A 55 20.78 10.12 -7.97
CA HIS A 55 20.60 11.53 -8.32
C HIS A 55 20.76 11.80 -9.79
N LYS A 56 21.85 11.33 -10.38
CA LYS A 56 22.14 11.67 -11.77
C LYS A 56 21.25 10.85 -12.70
N LYS A 57 21.23 9.53 -12.55
CA LYS A 57 20.51 8.67 -13.50
C LYS A 57 19.01 8.60 -13.21
N ILE A 58 18.58 8.25 -12.00
CA ILE A 58 17.15 8.11 -11.71
C ILE A 58 16.45 9.48 -11.67
N VAL A 59 16.97 10.43 -10.89
CA VAL A 59 16.29 11.71 -10.68
C VAL A 59 16.50 12.67 -11.85
N ASN A 60 17.73 13.01 -12.21
CA ASN A 60 17.96 14.00 -13.26
C ASN A 60 17.61 13.44 -14.65
N ASP A 61 18.20 12.30 -15.04
CA ASP A 61 17.99 11.74 -16.38
C ASP A 61 16.60 11.08 -16.53
N GLY A 62 16.06 10.49 -15.45
CA GLY A 62 14.74 9.85 -15.45
C GLY A 62 13.59 10.79 -15.08
N MET A 63 13.56 11.30 -13.84
CA MET A 63 12.42 12.04 -13.31
C MET A 63 12.27 13.42 -13.95
N MET A 64 13.33 14.24 -13.93
CA MET A 64 13.28 15.63 -14.38
C MET A 64 13.15 15.77 -15.91
N ASN A 65 13.71 14.82 -16.66
CA ASN A 65 13.76 14.89 -18.12
C ASN A 65 12.61 14.15 -18.85
N SER A 66 11.71 13.46 -18.14
CA SER A 66 10.55 12.80 -18.78
C SER A 66 9.25 13.62 -18.67
N ARG A 67 8.39 13.53 -19.70
CA ARG A 67 7.13 14.28 -19.78
C ARG A 67 6.11 13.78 -18.74
N ASN A 68 5.49 14.72 -18.00
CA ASN A 68 4.45 14.48 -16.98
C ASN A 68 4.90 13.77 -15.69
N ASN A 69 6.17 13.88 -15.31
CA ASN A 69 6.68 13.32 -14.07
C ASN A 69 6.46 14.24 -12.85
N PRO A 70 6.41 13.69 -11.63
CA PRO A 70 6.47 14.50 -10.42
C PRO A 70 7.78 15.29 -10.35
N LEU A 71 7.71 16.43 -9.68
CA LEU A 71 8.93 17.03 -9.15
C LEU A 71 9.44 16.14 -8.00
N PRO A 72 10.71 15.70 -8.02
CA PRO A 72 11.28 14.74 -7.06
C PRO A 72 11.32 15.26 -5.61
N ILE A 73 10.92 16.51 -5.39
CA ILE A 73 11.06 17.26 -4.13
C ILE A 73 10.38 16.53 -2.95
N LYS A 74 9.30 15.78 -3.20
CA LYS A 74 8.57 15.01 -2.18
C LYS A 74 8.83 13.50 -2.24
N SER A 75 9.75 13.06 -3.09
CA SER A 75 10.01 11.64 -3.28
C SER A 75 10.92 11.08 -2.18
N ILE A 76 10.54 9.89 -1.71
CA ILE A 76 11.27 9.06 -0.77
C ILE A 76 11.83 7.89 -1.56
N PHE A 77 13.07 7.53 -1.26
CA PHE A 77 13.80 6.43 -1.88
C PHE A 77 14.04 5.36 -0.82
N VAL A 78 13.66 4.12 -1.15
CA VAL A 78 14.09 2.93 -0.43
C VAL A 78 15.16 2.26 -1.27
N ILE A 79 16.38 2.18 -0.76
CA ILE A 79 17.56 1.74 -1.51
C ILE A 79 18.15 0.52 -0.80
N THR A 80 18.38 -0.58 -1.51
CA THR A 80 19.21 -1.64 -0.94
C THR A 80 20.67 -1.20 -0.95
N THR A 81 21.35 -1.20 0.20
CA THR A 81 22.76 -0.83 0.32
C THR A 81 23.69 -2.05 0.37
N SER A 82 23.13 -3.24 0.60
CA SER A 82 23.80 -4.52 0.32
C SER A 82 23.07 -5.21 -0.83
N GLY A 83 23.81 -5.67 -1.84
CA GLY A 83 23.20 -6.29 -3.01
C GLY A 83 22.64 -7.68 -2.72
N TYR A 84 21.58 -8.05 -3.45
CA TYR A 84 20.97 -9.38 -3.46
C TYR A 84 21.32 -10.14 -4.75
N GLU A 85 21.09 -11.45 -4.75
CA GLU A 85 21.51 -12.35 -5.82
C GLU A 85 20.58 -12.28 -7.04
N ASN A 86 21.17 -12.49 -8.22
CA ASN A 86 20.50 -12.40 -9.51
C ASN A 86 19.36 -13.42 -9.70
N ASN A 87 19.50 -14.62 -9.13
CA ASN A 87 18.59 -15.73 -9.44
C ASN A 87 17.19 -15.55 -8.82
N SER A 88 17.08 -14.73 -7.78
CA SER A 88 15.81 -14.39 -7.10
C SER A 88 15.51 -12.88 -7.06
N SER A 89 16.19 -12.10 -7.91
CA SER A 89 16.09 -10.62 -7.91
C SER A 89 14.67 -10.13 -8.25
N SER A 90 14.04 -10.74 -9.26
CA SER A 90 12.66 -10.43 -9.65
C SER A 90 11.68 -10.70 -8.51
N ASP A 91 11.83 -11.82 -7.80
CA ASP A 91 10.92 -12.21 -6.74
C ASP A 91 11.04 -11.28 -5.53
N PHE A 92 12.28 -10.96 -5.13
CA PHE A 92 12.54 -9.95 -4.10
C PHE A 92 11.90 -8.62 -4.47
N THR A 93 12.16 -8.13 -5.69
CA THR A 93 11.74 -6.80 -6.11
C THR A 93 10.22 -6.68 -6.20
N LEU A 94 9.55 -7.69 -6.75
CA LEU A 94 8.09 -7.73 -6.83
C LEU A 94 7.45 -7.87 -5.46
N LEU A 95 8.00 -8.71 -4.58
CA LEU A 95 7.49 -8.90 -3.23
C LEU A 95 7.63 -7.62 -2.39
N PHE A 96 8.79 -6.99 -2.41
CA PHE A 96 9.03 -5.76 -1.67
C PHE A 96 8.15 -4.62 -2.17
N ASN A 97 8.00 -4.49 -3.49
CA ASN A 97 7.10 -3.53 -4.11
C ASN A 97 5.64 -3.75 -3.68
N LEU A 98 5.17 -5.01 -3.63
CA LEU A 98 3.84 -5.33 -3.11
C LEU A 98 3.68 -4.91 -1.64
N CYS A 99 4.68 -5.19 -0.79
CA CYS A 99 4.61 -4.83 0.63
C CYS A 99 4.52 -3.31 0.83
N LEU A 100 5.30 -2.54 0.06
CA LEU A 100 5.20 -1.08 0.04
C LEU A 100 3.80 -0.62 -0.37
N LYS A 101 3.25 -1.19 -1.45
CA LYS A 101 1.91 -0.89 -1.97
C LYS A 101 0.78 -1.20 -0.99
N LEU A 102 0.93 -2.25 -0.17
CA LEU A 102 -0.06 -2.63 0.84
C LEU A 102 -0.05 -1.71 2.06
N VAL A 103 1.12 -1.20 2.47
CA VAL A 103 1.23 -0.28 3.61
C VAL A 103 0.90 1.16 3.19
N TYR A 104 1.42 1.54 2.04
CA TYR A 104 1.33 2.87 1.44
C TYR A 104 0.51 2.79 0.14
N TYR A 105 -0.76 2.44 0.29
CA TYR A 105 -1.74 2.40 -0.79
C TYR A 105 -2.05 3.81 -1.32
N GLN A 106 -2.69 3.90 -2.48
CA GLN A 106 -3.03 5.18 -3.10
C GLN A 106 -3.86 6.06 -2.15
N PRO A 107 -3.61 7.38 -2.06
CA PRO A 107 -2.96 8.21 -3.06
C PRO A 107 -1.42 8.21 -2.99
N THR A 108 -0.80 7.43 -2.10
CA THR A 108 0.65 7.22 -2.16
C THR A 108 1.03 6.46 -3.44
N LEU A 109 2.04 6.97 -4.11
CA LEU A 109 2.56 6.39 -5.33
C LEU A 109 3.77 5.53 -5.01
N ILE A 110 3.77 4.30 -5.50
CA ILE A 110 4.87 3.36 -5.33
C ILE A 110 5.33 2.91 -6.72
N SER A 111 6.57 3.24 -7.04
CA SER A 111 7.27 2.74 -8.22
C SER A 111 8.58 2.07 -7.81
N TYR A 112 9.16 1.31 -8.73
CA TYR A 112 10.48 0.72 -8.58
C TYR A 112 11.32 1.09 -9.81
N THR A 113 12.62 1.26 -9.62
CA THR A 113 13.55 1.53 -10.71
C THR A 113 14.15 0.26 -11.27
N SER A 114 14.91 0.42 -12.35
CA SER A 114 15.92 -0.57 -12.67
C SER A 114 16.85 -0.83 -11.49
N GLU A 115 17.28 -2.07 -11.40
CA GLU A 115 18.27 -2.46 -10.42
C GLU A 115 19.64 -1.94 -10.86
N LEU A 116 20.45 -1.45 -9.91
CA LEU A 116 21.86 -1.22 -10.17
C LEU A 116 22.54 -2.58 -10.31
N ILE A 117 23.06 -2.82 -11.50
CA ILE A 117 23.98 -3.92 -11.78
C ILE A 117 25.33 -3.27 -12.06
N PRO A 118 26.38 -3.57 -11.27
CA PRO A 118 27.70 -3.03 -11.51
C PRO A 118 28.13 -3.21 -12.97
N ASN A 119 28.58 -2.12 -13.61
CA ASN A 119 29.02 -2.07 -15.01
C ASN A 119 27.94 -2.31 -16.08
N ALA A 120 26.64 -2.27 -15.74
CA ALA A 120 25.55 -2.34 -16.71
C ALA A 120 24.92 -0.95 -16.99
N ALA A 121 24.21 -0.83 -18.10
CA ALA A 121 23.36 0.32 -18.39
C ALA A 121 22.15 0.33 -17.43
N ILE A 122 21.82 1.51 -16.91
CA ILE A 122 20.72 1.70 -15.97
C ILE A 122 19.45 2.01 -16.78
N THR A 123 18.42 1.18 -16.66
CA THR A 123 17.11 1.45 -17.28
C THR A 123 16.30 2.44 -16.43
N MET A 124 15.48 3.29 -17.05
CA MET A 124 14.74 4.31 -16.28
C MET A 124 13.47 3.73 -15.64
N PRO A 125 13.04 4.20 -14.46
CA PRO A 125 11.74 3.84 -13.90
C PRO A 125 10.59 4.27 -14.80
N THR A 126 9.53 3.47 -14.82
CA THR A 126 8.24 3.83 -15.43
C THR A 126 7.31 4.45 -14.40
N TRP A 127 6.71 5.58 -14.75
CA TRP A 127 5.86 6.40 -13.87
C TRP A 127 4.38 6.30 -14.24
N GLU A 128 3.88 5.08 -14.43
CA GLU A 128 2.47 4.85 -14.73
C GLU A 128 1.58 5.38 -13.59
N GLY A 129 0.55 6.15 -13.93
CA GLY A 129 -0.43 6.64 -12.95
C GLY A 129 -0.11 7.98 -12.27
N PHE A 130 0.96 8.69 -12.66
CA PHE A 130 1.32 9.99 -12.05
C PHE A 130 0.40 11.17 -12.39
N LYS A 131 -0.55 10.98 -13.31
CA LYS A 131 -1.47 12.03 -13.73
C LYS A 131 -2.64 12.05 -12.75
N ASN A 132 -2.81 13.17 -12.03
CA ASN A 132 -3.99 13.54 -11.23
C ASN A 132 -4.02 13.10 -9.76
N ILE A 133 -2.90 13.16 -9.03
CA ILE A 133 -2.95 13.00 -7.56
C ILE A 133 -2.79 14.36 -6.89
N SER A 134 -3.90 14.89 -6.38
CA SER A 134 -3.98 16.17 -5.67
C SER A 134 -3.82 16.05 -4.16
N THR A 135 -4.08 14.87 -3.59
CA THR A 135 -4.17 14.67 -2.13
C THR A 135 -2.94 13.97 -1.58
N VAL A 136 -2.19 14.65 -0.71
CA VAL A 136 -1.06 14.04 0.01
C VAL A 136 -1.57 12.99 1.01
N SER A 137 -0.95 11.81 1.02
CA SER A 137 -1.25 10.78 2.01
C SER A 137 -1.10 11.30 3.43
N GLU A 138 -2.06 10.97 4.29
CA GLU A 138 -2.01 11.30 5.71
C GLU A 138 -0.95 10.50 6.45
N LYS A 139 -0.51 9.37 5.87
CA LYS A 139 0.56 8.54 6.42
C LYS A 139 1.90 9.24 6.33
N GLU A 140 2.75 8.93 7.30
CA GLU A 140 4.14 9.36 7.34
C GLU A 140 5.06 8.14 7.27
N ILE A 141 6.17 8.26 6.54
CA ILE A 141 7.27 7.31 6.58
C ILE A 141 8.30 7.78 7.60
N ASN A 142 8.47 6.95 8.64
CA ASN A 142 9.47 7.11 9.69
C ASN A 142 9.94 5.71 10.14
N PRO A 143 10.94 5.60 11.04
CA PRO A 143 11.46 4.30 11.46
C PRO A 143 10.41 3.34 12.02
N ASP A 144 9.35 3.84 12.65
CA ASP A 144 8.33 3.02 13.31
C ASP A 144 7.23 2.61 12.34
N THR A 145 6.74 3.53 11.51
CA THR A 145 5.68 3.23 10.53
C THR A 145 6.17 2.29 9.44
N PHE A 146 7.47 2.30 9.13
CA PHE A 146 8.08 1.40 8.14
C PHE A 146 8.15 -0.06 8.63
N GLU A 147 8.08 -0.33 9.94
CA GLU A 147 8.08 -1.70 10.48
C GLU A 147 6.93 -2.55 9.91
N LYS A 148 5.81 -1.93 9.57
CA LYS A 148 4.67 -2.64 8.95
C LYS A 148 5.04 -3.24 7.59
N VAL A 149 5.91 -2.56 6.82
CA VAL A 149 6.43 -3.08 5.54
C VAL A 149 7.26 -4.33 5.78
N LEU A 150 8.16 -4.29 6.77
CA LEU A 150 9.03 -5.40 7.11
C LEU A 150 8.22 -6.59 7.63
N LEU A 151 7.22 -6.33 8.47
CA LEU A 151 6.30 -7.35 8.97
C LEU A 151 5.60 -8.07 7.81
N TYR A 152 5.06 -7.31 6.85
CA TYR A 152 4.37 -7.89 5.70
C TYR A 152 5.33 -8.68 4.81
N PHE A 153 6.51 -8.12 4.56
CA PHE A 153 7.56 -8.80 3.79
C PHE A 153 7.93 -10.14 4.43
N ASN A 154 8.19 -10.17 5.74
CA ASN A 154 8.57 -11.39 6.45
C ASN A 154 7.47 -12.46 6.42
N ILE A 155 6.20 -12.07 6.61
CA ILE A 155 5.06 -13.00 6.50
C ILE A 155 5.01 -13.61 5.10
N LEU A 156 5.06 -12.79 4.06
CA LEU A 156 4.91 -13.29 2.68
C LEU A 156 6.13 -14.07 2.19
N ASN A 157 7.33 -13.64 2.57
CA ASN A 157 8.58 -14.30 2.22
C ASN A 157 8.65 -15.70 2.86
N SER A 158 8.46 -15.79 4.19
CA SER A 158 8.56 -17.07 4.92
C SER A 158 7.60 -18.15 4.45
N LEU A 159 6.46 -17.74 3.89
CA LEU A 159 5.39 -18.63 3.45
C LEU A 159 5.41 -18.90 1.94
N ASN A 160 6.39 -18.35 1.21
CA ASN A 160 6.54 -18.45 -0.26
C ASN A 160 5.20 -18.24 -0.99
N VAL A 161 4.49 -17.19 -0.59
CA VAL A 161 3.04 -17.09 -0.78
C VAL A 161 2.67 -16.83 -2.24
N LYS A 162 2.04 -17.83 -2.88
CA LYS A 162 1.41 -17.69 -4.21
C LYS A 162 0.20 -16.74 -4.23
N HIS A 163 -0.37 -16.39 -3.08
CA HIS A 163 -1.57 -15.55 -2.93
C HIS A 163 -1.37 -14.04 -3.22
N HIS A 164 -0.30 -13.67 -3.93
CA HIS A 164 -0.10 -12.30 -4.40
C HIS A 164 -1.33 -11.76 -5.16
N ASN A 165 -2.04 -12.60 -5.93
CA ASN A 165 -3.20 -12.17 -6.71
C ASN A 165 -4.28 -11.45 -5.88
N VAL A 166 -4.61 -11.96 -4.69
CA VAL A 166 -5.64 -11.35 -3.83
C VAL A 166 -5.16 -10.02 -3.27
N LEU A 167 -3.89 -9.94 -2.83
CA LEU A 167 -3.30 -8.71 -2.32
C LEU A 167 -3.13 -7.65 -3.42
N GLN A 168 -2.77 -8.07 -4.64
CA GLN A 168 -2.71 -7.22 -5.82
C GLN A 168 -4.09 -6.65 -6.17
N GLU A 169 -5.16 -7.44 -5.98
CA GLU A 169 -6.52 -6.96 -6.21
C GLU A 169 -6.88 -5.79 -5.28
N ILE A 170 -6.50 -5.85 -4.00
CA ILE A 170 -6.70 -4.72 -3.08
C ILE A 170 -5.95 -3.48 -3.55
N TYR A 171 -4.72 -3.65 -4.05
CA TYR A 171 -3.97 -2.53 -4.59
C TYR A 171 -4.64 -1.94 -5.85
N LYS A 172 -5.13 -2.78 -6.77
CA LYS A 172 -5.89 -2.33 -7.94
C LYS A 172 -7.15 -1.58 -7.55
N ILE A 173 -7.89 -2.09 -6.56
CA ILE A 173 -9.08 -1.41 -6.03
C ILE A 173 -8.68 -0.03 -5.53
N SER A 174 -7.61 0.09 -4.73
CA SER A 174 -7.16 1.40 -4.25
C SER A 174 -6.74 2.37 -5.37
N GLY A 175 -6.52 1.88 -6.59
CA GLY A 175 -6.06 2.66 -7.74
C GLY A 175 -7.10 3.02 -8.79
N ILE A 176 -8.40 2.88 -8.48
CA ILE A 176 -9.50 3.26 -9.38
C ILE A 176 -9.57 4.80 -9.55
N ASN A 177 -9.07 5.57 -8.58
CA ASN A 177 -9.06 7.04 -8.59
C ASN A 177 -10.47 7.65 -8.60
N ASP A 178 -11.41 6.98 -7.91
CA ASP A 178 -12.76 7.44 -7.60
C ASP A 178 -13.17 6.81 -6.27
N VAL A 179 -13.20 7.60 -5.19
CA VAL A 179 -13.40 7.09 -3.82
C VAL A 179 -14.70 6.30 -3.64
N LEU A 180 -15.76 6.64 -4.39
CA LEU A 180 -17.06 5.97 -4.29
C LEU A 180 -17.01 4.60 -4.96
N ILE A 181 -16.37 4.50 -6.13
CA ILE A 181 -16.16 3.22 -6.81
C ILE A 181 -15.19 2.33 -6.02
N GLU A 182 -14.16 2.93 -5.40
CA GLU A 182 -13.24 2.22 -4.50
C GLU A 182 -13.98 1.60 -3.32
N LEU A 183 -14.83 2.38 -2.64
CA LEU A 183 -15.66 1.88 -1.54
C LEU A 183 -16.59 0.75 -1.98
N LEU A 184 -17.30 0.92 -3.10
CA LEU A 184 -18.19 -0.12 -3.63
C LEU A 184 -17.43 -1.42 -3.92
N SER A 185 -16.23 -1.29 -4.50
CA SER A 185 -15.37 -2.43 -4.82
C SER A 185 -14.85 -3.11 -3.55
N LEU A 186 -14.47 -2.35 -2.52
CA LEU A 186 -14.06 -2.89 -1.22
C LEU A 186 -15.21 -3.63 -0.53
N TYR A 187 -16.41 -3.04 -0.49
CA TYR A 187 -17.58 -3.71 0.07
C TYR A 187 -17.92 -4.99 -0.69
N SER A 188 -17.92 -4.94 -2.02
CA SER A 188 -18.17 -6.13 -2.86
C SER A 188 -17.12 -7.22 -2.63
N PHE A 189 -15.85 -6.82 -2.50
CA PHE A 189 -14.76 -7.74 -2.16
C PHE A 189 -14.98 -8.36 -0.79
N ILE A 190 -15.30 -7.58 0.24
CA ILE A 190 -15.56 -8.08 1.60
C ILE A 190 -16.73 -9.07 1.59
N GLU A 191 -17.84 -8.68 0.96
CA GLU A 191 -19.04 -9.49 0.85
C GLU A 191 -18.75 -10.82 0.14
N GLY A 192 -18.00 -10.82 -0.96
CA GLY A 192 -17.67 -12.05 -1.70
C GLY A 192 -16.61 -12.92 -1.01
N PHE A 193 -15.54 -12.32 -0.50
CA PHE A 193 -14.36 -13.04 -0.01
C PHE A 193 -14.58 -13.70 1.35
N TRP A 194 -15.36 -13.07 2.24
CA TRP A 194 -15.69 -13.61 3.57
C TRP A 194 -17.09 -14.22 3.66
N TRP A 195 -17.76 -14.43 2.53
CA TRP A 195 -19.02 -15.18 2.51
C TRP A 195 -18.79 -16.64 2.88
N ASN A 196 -19.65 -17.17 3.74
CA ASN A 196 -19.56 -18.55 4.24
C ASN A 196 -20.21 -19.60 3.32
N GLY A 197 -20.63 -19.21 2.11
CA GLY A 197 -21.27 -20.10 1.13
C GLY A 197 -22.70 -20.50 1.44
N LYS A 198 -23.31 -20.00 2.54
CA LYS A 198 -24.68 -20.34 2.94
C LYS A 198 -25.63 -19.17 2.70
N GLY A 199 -26.75 -19.45 2.02
CA GLY A 199 -27.78 -18.45 1.76
C GLY A 199 -27.35 -17.39 0.75
N LYS A 200 -27.96 -16.20 0.81
CA LYS A 200 -27.52 -15.04 0.01
C LYS A 200 -26.33 -14.38 0.71
N SER A 201 -25.37 -13.88 -0.06
CA SER A 201 -24.29 -13.07 0.49
C SER A 201 -24.85 -11.84 1.20
N ASN A 202 -24.24 -11.48 2.31
CA ASN A 202 -24.63 -10.33 3.11
C ASN A 202 -23.35 -9.62 3.57
N ILE A 203 -23.27 -8.32 3.29
CA ILE A 203 -22.09 -7.53 3.62
C ILE A 203 -21.85 -7.45 5.13
N THR A 204 -22.89 -7.27 5.94
CA THR A 204 -22.78 -7.18 7.40
C THR A 204 -22.21 -8.47 7.98
N ASP A 205 -22.74 -9.63 7.57
CA ASP A 205 -22.25 -10.92 8.06
C ASP A 205 -20.80 -11.17 7.63
N SER A 206 -20.46 -10.87 6.38
CA SER A 206 -19.12 -11.07 5.84
C SER A 206 -18.10 -10.12 6.48
N PHE A 207 -18.49 -8.87 6.73
CA PHE A 207 -17.68 -7.89 7.44
C PHE A 207 -17.43 -8.32 8.90
N ILE A 208 -18.46 -8.78 9.60
CA ILE A 208 -18.33 -9.32 10.96
C ILE A 208 -17.43 -10.57 10.97
N ALA A 209 -17.57 -11.44 9.97
CA ALA A 209 -16.74 -12.62 9.81
C ALA A 209 -15.26 -12.24 9.61
N MET A 210 -14.97 -11.31 8.69
CA MET A 210 -13.62 -10.77 8.47
C MET A 210 -13.03 -10.26 9.80
N LEU A 211 -13.76 -9.41 10.51
CA LEU A 211 -13.28 -8.83 11.77
C LEU A 211 -13.00 -9.89 12.84
N LYS A 212 -13.91 -10.86 12.97
CA LYS A 212 -13.88 -11.89 14.03
C LYS A 212 -12.87 -12.99 13.77
N HIS A 213 -12.67 -13.38 12.52
CA HIS A 213 -11.84 -14.54 12.19
C HIS A 213 -10.43 -14.11 11.80
N ASP A 214 -10.29 -13.01 11.08
CA ASP A 214 -9.04 -12.69 10.40
C ASP A 214 -8.42 -11.38 10.89
N TYR A 215 -9.17 -10.30 11.19
CA TYR A 215 -8.60 -9.06 11.72
C TYR A 215 -8.13 -9.21 13.17
N ALA A 216 -9.08 -9.42 14.09
CA ALA A 216 -8.84 -9.41 15.53
C ALA A 216 -9.59 -10.57 16.18
N PRO A 217 -9.14 -11.83 16.00
CA PRO A 217 -9.77 -13.01 16.57
C PRO A 217 -9.65 -13.08 18.09
N GLY A 218 -10.45 -13.96 18.69
CA GLY A 218 -10.50 -14.14 20.14
C GLY A 218 -11.52 -13.24 20.84
N LYS A 219 -11.91 -13.61 22.07
CA LYS A 219 -12.90 -12.85 22.85
C LYS A 219 -12.31 -11.56 23.40
N GLU A 220 -11.03 -11.58 23.76
CA GLU A 220 -10.23 -10.48 24.27
C GLU A 220 -10.14 -9.29 23.30
N ASN A 221 -10.22 -9.56 22.00
CA ASN A 221 -10.17 -8.52 20.96
C ASN A 221 -11.55 -7.95 20.59
N LYS A 222 -12.62 -8.27 21.34
CA LYS A 222 -13.98 -7.77 21.07
C LYS A 222 -14.02 -6.24 20.98
N ALA A 223 -13.42 -5.54 21.94
CA ALA A 223 -13.42 -4.07 21.97
C ALA A 223 -12.82 -3.46 20.70
N LYS A 224 -11.73 -4.05 20.17
CA LYS A 224 -11.12 -3.59 18.91
C LYS A 224 -12.07 -3.72 17.72
N ARG A 225 -12.83 -4.82 17.64
CA ARG A 225 -13.82 -5.04 16.56
C ARG A 225 -15.00 -4.09 16.68
N GLU A 226 -15.50 -3.87 17.90
CA GLU A 226 -16.59 -2.92 18.16
C GLU A 226 -16.19 -1.48 17.78
N LEU A 227 -14.96 -1.07 18.08
CA LEU A 227 -14.46 0.25 17.69
C LEU A 227 -14.50 0.48 16.17
N ILE A 228 -14.13 -0.53 15.38
CA ILE A 228 -14.18 -0.44 13.91
C ILE A 228 -15.61 -0.30 13.42
N LYS A 229 -16.54 -1.11 13.95
CA LYS A 229 -17.97 -1.05 13.59
C LYS A 229 -18.56 0.31 13.92
N GLN A 230 -18.32 0.81 15.13
CA GLN A 230 -18.81 2.12 15.58
C GLN A 230 -18.27 3.26 14.71
N LYS A 231 -17.00 3.20 14.28
CA LYS A 231 -16.45 4.19 13.36
C LYS A 231 -17.21 4.23 12.03
N ILE A 232 -17.48 3.06 11.44
CA ILE A 232 -18.23 2.95 10.18
C ILE A 232 -19.67 3.40 10.35
N GLU A 233 -20.35 2.99 11.43
CA GLU A 233 -21.73 3.39 11.72
C GLU A 233 -21.85 4.90 11.93
N THR A 234 -20.91 5.53 12.65
CA THR A 234 -20.86 6.99 12.83
C THR A 234 -20.64 7.69 11.49
N GLN A 235 -19.69 7.22 10.67
CA GLN A 235 -19.45 7.78 9.33
C GLN A 235 -20.69 7.67 8.43
N ASN A 236 -21.39 6.53 8.44
CA ASN A 236 -22.62 6.36 7.69
C ASN A 236 -23.76 7.23 8.24
N GLY A 237 -23.79 7.46 9.56
CA GLY A 237 -24.75 8.35 10.21
C GLY A 237 -24.61 9.82 9.80
N LEU A 238 -23.42 10.27 9.42
CA LEU A 238 -23.21 11.62 8.85
C LEU A 238 -23.84 11.77 7.47
N LEU A 239 -23.98 10.66 6.73
CA LEU A 239 -24.55 10.67 5.39
C LEU A 239 -26.06 10.45 5.44
N ARG A 240 -26.49 9.38 6.13
CA ARG A 240 -27.90 9.00 6.17
C ARG A 240 -28.28 8.14 7.37
N ASN A 241 -27.80 6.91 7.46
CA ASN A 241 -28.17 5.98 8.56
C ASN A 241 -26.95 5.37 9.24
N GLN A 242 -27.04 5.14 10.55
CA GLN A 242 -26.00 4.46 11.34
C GLN A 242 -26.01 2.92 11.18
N LYS A 243 -26.13 2.42 9.95
CA LYS A 243 -26.06 0.97 9.67
C LYS A 243 -24.76 0.64 8.94
N LEU A 244 -24.14 -0.49 9.26
CA LEU A 244 -22.86 -0.91 8.65
C LEU A 244 -22.90 -1.04 7.13
N ASP A 245 -24.05 -1.40 6.57
CA ASP A 245 -24.26 -1.64 5.14
C ASP A 245 -24.81 -0.44 4.37
N ASP A 246 -25.07 0.69 5.04
CA ASP A 246 -25.76 1.85 4.45
C ASP A 246 -24.97 2.44 3.28
N MET A 247 -23.65 2.67 3.45
CA MET A 247 -22.80 3.14 2.35
C MET A 247 -22.81 2.17 1.16
N ARG A 248 -22.68 0.86 1.41
CA ARG A 248 -22.77 -0.16 0.36
C ARG A 248 -24.09 -0.07 -0.38
N HIS A 249 -25.19 0.15 0.34
CA HIS A 249 -26.53 0.31 -0.24
C HIS A 249 -26.63 1.58 -1.10
N ILE A 250 -26.20 2.73 -0.58
CA ILE A 250 -26.15 4.02 -1.30
C ILE A 250 -25.39 3.87 -2.63
N LEU A 251 -24.22 3.25 -2.58
CA LEU A 251 -23.34 3.06 -3.73
C LEU A 251 -23.92 2.06 -4.74
N ALA A 252 -24.33 0.86 -4.30
CA ALA A 252 -24.78 -0.21 -5.18
C ALA A 252 -26.08 0.13 -5.93
N HIS A 253 -26.93 1.00 -5.36
CA HIS A 253 -28.18 1.45 -5.98
C HIS A 253 -28.06 2.79 -6.70
N GLY A 254 -26.86 3.38 -6.78
CA GLY A 254 -26.65 4.67 -7.46
C GLY A 254 -27.30 5.86 -6.76
N MET A 255 -27.71 5.73 -5.49
CA MET A 255 -28.38 6.78 -4.74
C MET A 255 -27.51 8.03 -4.61
N TYR A 256 -26.20 7.82 -4.47
CA TYR A 256 -25.21 8.90 -4.39
C TYR A 256 -25.28 9.87 -5.57
N LYS A 257 -25.74 9.46 -6.77
CA LYS A 257 -25.88 10.39 -7.90
C LYS A 257 -26.91 11.49 -7.68
N GLN A 258 -27.82 11.31 -6.73
CA GLN A 258 -28.81 12.31 -6.34
C GLN A 258 -28.34 13.15 -5.14
N GLU A 259 -27.31 12.69 -4.42
CA GLU A 259 -26.92 13.24 -3.11
C GLU A 259 -25.50 13.84 -3.11
N GLU A 260 -24.60 13.40 -4.00
CA GLU A 260 -23.16 13.72 -3.97
C GLU A 260 -22.86 15.22 -4.07
N HIS A 261 -23.72 15.98 -4.76
CA HIS A 261 -23.62 17.43 -4.92
C HIS A 261 -24.10 18.22 -3.68
N LEU A 262 -24.79 17.56 -2.75
CA LEU A 262 -25.28 18.13 -1.50
C LEU A 262 -24.35 17.82 -0.32
N TRP A 263 -23.41 16.89 -0.49
CA TRP A 263 -22.50 16.51 0.58
C TRP A 263 -21.51 17.61 0.92
N ASP A 264 -21.44 17.93 2.20
CA ASP A 264 -20.49 18.91 2.71
C ASP A 264 -19.10 18.30 2.92
N LYS A 265 -18.18 19.14 3.38
CA LYS A 265 -16.78 18.76 3.62
C LYS A 265 -16.66 17.64 4.65
N GLU A 266 -17.44 17.67 5.73
CA GLU A 266 -17.37 16.67 6.81
C GLU A 266 -17.84 15.31 6.30
N GLN A 267 -18.89 15.29 5.48
CA GLN A 267 -19.40 14.09 4.82
C GLN A 267 -18.39 13.50 3.85
N TRP A 268 -17.75 14.32 3.01
CA TRP A 268 -16.68 13.86 2.13
C TRP A 268 -15.47 13.32 2.92
N GLU A 269 -15.05 14.00 3.98
CA GLU A 269 -13.99 13.51 4.87
C GLU A 269 -14.35 12.17 5.50
N ALA A 270 -15.61 11.97 5.92
CA ALA A 270 -16.08 10.69 6.43
C ALA A 270 -15.97 9.57 5.39
N ILE A 271 -16.29 9.85 4.12
CA ILE A 271 -16.16 8.92 2.99
C ILE A 271 -14.68 8.52 2.77
N TYR A 272 -13.78 9.49 2.67
CA TYR A 272 -12.34 9.21 2.51
C TYR A 272 -11.77 8.42 3.70
N ASN A 273 -12.17 8.78 4.92
CA ASN A 273 -11.74 8.10 6.14
C ASN A 273 -12.27 6.67 6.21
N GLN A 274 -13.52 6.44 5.80
CA GLN A 274 -14.09 5.10 5.72
C GLN A 274 -13.33 4.24 4.70
N ARG A 275 -13.01 4.79 3.53
CA ARG A 275 -12.22 4.11 2.50
C ARG A 275 -10.85 3.70 3.04
N ASN A 276 -10.14 4.61 3.68
CA ASN A 276 -8.83 4.34 4.24
C ASN A 276 -8.88 3.26 5.33
N LEU A 277 -9.89 3.34 6.21
CA LEU A 277 -10.13 2.35 7.25
C LEU A 277 -10.40 0.96 6.67
N LEU A 278 -11.28 0.86 5.66
CA LEU A 278 -11.62 -0.42 5.04
C LEU A 278 -10.40 -1.05 4.36
N ILE A 279 -9.58 -0.28 3.64
CA ILE A 279 -8.35 -0.80 3.04
C ILE A 279 -7.41 -1.36 4.11
N GLU A 280 -7.15 -0.61 5.19
CA GLU A 280 -6.28 -1.11 6.26
C GLU A 280 -6.82 -2.39 6.90
N VAL A 281 -8.10 -2.41 7.25
CA VAL A 281 -8.71 -3.57 7.91
C VAL A 281 -8.72 -4.79 6.98
N VAL A 282 -9.00 -4.62 5.68
CA VAL A 282 -8.98 -5.70 4.70
C VAL A 282 -7.57 -6.26 4.54
N ILE A 283 -6.56 -5.39 4.36
CA ILE A 283 -5.17 -5.83 4.20
C ILE A 283 -4.69 -6.55 5.47
N GLU A 284 -4.94 -6.01 6.66
CA GLU A 284 -4.55 -6.66 7.91
C GLU A 284 -5.24 -8.01 8.09
N SER A 285 -6.53 -8.11 7.73
CA SER A 285 -7.26 -9.37 7.77
C SER A 285 -6.66 -10.40 6.81
N LEU A 286 -6.36 -10.01 5.57
CA LEU A 286 -5.73 -10.89 4.58
C LEU A 286 -4.35 -11.37 5.05
N MET A 287 -3.51 -10.46 5.54
CA MET A 287 -2.17 -10.79 6.03
C MET A 287 -2.22 -11.78 7.19
N LYS A 288 -3.17 -11.61 8.11
CA LYS A 288 -3.35 -12.50 9.24
C LYS A 288 -3.97 -13.84 8.85
N LYS A 289 -4.92 -13.84 7.90
CA LYS A 289 -5.45 -15.07 7.30
C LYS A 289 -4.33 -15.88 6.65
N ILE A 290 -3.49 -15.24 5.83
CA ILE A 290 -2.32 -15.86 5.19
C ILE A 290 -1.39 -16.46 6.26
N LYS A 291 -1.07 -15.69 7.30
CA LYS A 291 -0.20 -16.14 8.39
C LYS A 291 -0.75 -17.35 9.15
N ASN A 292 -2.08 -17.47 9.29
CA ASN A 292 -2.71 -18.54 10.08
C ASN A 292 -3.05 -19.80 9.26
N VAL A 293 -3.03 -19.73 7.93
CA VAL A 293 -3.38 -20.84 7.02
C VAL A 293 -2.15 -21.61 6.56
N ALA A 294 -0.96 -21.00 6.60
CA ALA A 294 0.30 -21.64 6.26
C ALA A 294 0.97 -22.27 7.50
#